data_AF-A0A624UGA8-F1
#
_entry.id   AF-A0A624UGA8-F1
#
_cell.length_a   1.000
_cell.length_b   1.000
_cell.length_c   1.000
_cell.angle_alpha   90.00
_cell.angle_beta   90.00
_cell.angle_gamma   90.00
#
_symmetry.space_group_name_H-M   'P 1'
#
loop_
_entity.id
_entity.type
_entity.pdbx_description
1 polymer ?
#
loop_
_entity_poly.entity_id
_entity_poly.type
_entity_poly.pdbx_seq_one_letter_code
_entity_poly.pdbx_strand_id
1 'polypeptide(L)'
;MPVSESPSPQDSEDIAAPPAKQIKEEDVVTWGTHQINNNLPILQHWHDPTISVMAQAEGRTETLQVTRWGPLFNALPRQTKARINQEIRWFLQNEGRHDARMNEMMSVAIPLDDRDGYRGRTVYARTDLAAFTVLGPYSGRLLDSE
;
A
#
# COMPACT_ATOMS: atom_id res chain seq x y z
N MET A 1 -4.70 -50.26 39.38
CA MET A 1 -5.13 -50.74 38.04
C MET A 1 -6.64 -50.72 38.00
N PRO A 2 -7.32 -50.21 36.95
CA PRO A 2 -6.91 -49.40 35.79
C PRO A 2 -7.69 -48.03 35.78
N VAL A 3 -7.67 -47.09 34.83
CA VAL A 3 -7.23 -46.97 33.43
C VAL A 3 -6.79 -45.50 33.20
N SER A 4 -5.78 -45.31 32.36
CA SER A 4 -5.31 -44.03 31.82
C SER A 4 -6.26 -43.48 30.76
N GLU A 5 -6.45 -42.16 30.69
CA GLU A 5 -6.54 -41.45 29.40
C GLU A 5 -6.29 -39.95 29.60
N SER A 6 -5.23 -39.43 28.99
CA SER A 6 -4.94 -38.00 28.86
C SER A 6 -5.58 -37.49 27.58
N PRO A 7 -6.24 -36.32 27.55
CA PRO A 7 -6.61 -35.72 26.29
C PRO A 7 -5.37 -35.08 25.64
N SER A 8 -4.91 -35.69 24.54
CA SER A 8 -4.48 -34.90 23.36
C SER A 8 -5.77 -34.49 22.64
N PRO A 9 -5.85 -33.31 21.98
CA PRO A 9 -4.99 -32.96 20.85
C PRO A 9 -4.73 -31.42 20.77
N GLN A 10 -4.07 -30.78 19.81
CA GLN A 10 -4.31 -30.73 18.37
C GLN A 10 -3.34 -29.66 17.82
N ASP A 11 -2.72 -29.96 16.69
CA ASP A 11 -2.43 -29.03 15.58
C ASP A 11 -1.60 -27.78 15.90
N SER A 12 -0.28 -27.95 15.90
CA SER A 12 0.58 -26.94 15.27
C SER A 12 0.18 -26.85 13.79
N GLU A 13 -0.77 -25.97 13.48
CA GLU A 13 -1.05 -25.49 12.14
C GLU A 13 0.25 -24.87 11.60
N ASP A 14 1.03 -25.70 10.91
CA ASP A 14 1.98 -25.25 9.92
C ASP A 14 1.19 -24.46 8.88
N ILE A 15 1.22 -23.14 8.99
CA ILE A 15 0.59 -22.23 8.03
C ILE A 15 1.36 -22.42 6.72
N ALA A 16 0.90 -23.39 5.94
CA ALA A 16 1.42 -23.64 4.61
C ALA A 16 1.40 -22.32 3.84
N ALA A 17 2.56 -21.92 3.33
CA ALA A 17 2.68 -20.75 2.49
C ALA A 17 1.60 -20.84 1.37
N PRO A 18 0.80 -19.78 1.15
CA PRO A 18 -0.23 -19.82 0.14
C PRO A 18 0.41 -20.17 -1.22
N PRO A 19 -0.28 -20.96 -2.05
CA PRO A 19 0.25 -21.36 -3.35
C PRO A 19 0.62 -20.12 -4.16
N ALA A 20 1.79 -20.15 -4.80
CA ALA A 20 2.26 -19.06 -5.63
C ALA A 20 1.22 -18.76 -6.73
N LYS A 21 0.64 -17.55 -6.69
CA LYS A 21 -0.28 -17.09 -7.75
C LYS A 21 0.46 -17.02 -9.06
N GLN A 22 -0.15 -17.52 -10.13
CA GLN A 22 0.43 -17.39 -11.46
C GLN A 22 0.17 -15.97 -11.98
N ILE A 23 1.22 -15.16 -11.96
CA ILE A 23 1.20 -13.78 -12.46
C ILE A 23 1.90 -13.77 -13.81
N LYS A 24 1.27 -13.17 -14.82
CA LYS A 24 1.99 -12.77 -16.03
C LYS A 24 2.46 -11.33 -15.82
N GLU A 25 3.77 -11.12 -15.72
CA GLU A 25 4.35 -9.80 -15.91
C GLU A 25 4.04 -9.40 -17.36
N GLU A 26 3.16 -8.42 -17.53
CA GLU A 26 2.77 -7.96 -18.86
C GLU A 26 3.89 -7.11 -19.46
N ASP A 27 4.44 -7.59 -20.57
CA ASP A 27 5.01 -6.73 -21.61
C ASP A 27 3.99 -5.62 -21.94
N VAL A 28 4.50 -4.42 -22.17
CA VAL A 28 3.78 -3.16 -22.44
C VAL A 28 2.55 -3.36 -23.35
N VAL A 29 1.39 -3.69 -22.76
CA VAL A 29 0.12 -3.80 -23.48
C VAL A 29 -0.62 -2.47 -23.34
N THR A 30 -0.61 -1.72 -24.44
CA THR A 30 -1.36 -0.49 -24.66
C THR A 30 -2.80 -0.79 -25.04
N TRP A 31 -3.72 -0.81 -24.06
CA TRP A 31 -5.15 -0.60 -24.31
C TRP A 31 -5.71 0.27 -23.18
N GLY A 32 -6.21 1.47 -23.52
CA GLY A 32 -6.80 2.43 -22.57
C GLY A 32 -5.82 2.94 -21.52
N THR A 33 -4.91 3.82 -21.92
CA THR A 33 -3.73 4.34 -21.19
C THR A 33 -4.04 5.00 -19.84
N HIS A 34 -4.44 4.25 -18.83
CA HIS A 34 -4.19 4.67 -17.44
C HIS A 34 -2.70 4.44 -17.16
N GLN A 35 -1.88 5.35 -17.68
CA GLN A 35 -0.47 5.43 -17.36
C GLN A 35 -0.37 5.78 -15.87
N ILE A 36 0.17 4.83 -15.10
CA ILE A 36 0.51 5.11 -13.70
C ILE A 36 1.65 6.11 -13.75
N ASN A 37 1.42 7.29 -13.19
CA ASN A 37 2.43 8.31 -13.03
C ASN A 37 2.64 8.59 -11.54
N ASN A 38 3.59 7.87 -10.95
CA ASN A 38 4.01 8.04 -9.56
C ASN A 38 4.83 9.34 -9.33
N ASN A 39 4.94 10.18 -10.36
CA ASN A 39 5.63 11.47 -10.31
C ASN A 39 4.66 12.67 -10.33
N LEU A 40 3.36 12.43 -10.15
CA LEU A 40 2.40 13.50 -9.87
C LEU A 40 2.31 13.80 -8.37
N PRO A 41 1.79 14.98 -8.00
CA PRO A 41 1.33 15.25 -6.66
C PRO A 41 0.39 14.17 -6.11
N ILE A 42 0.39 14.02 -4.78
CA ILE A 42 -0.48 13.14 -4.01
C ILE A 42 -1.92 13.61 -4.15
N LEU A 43 -2.18 14.88 -3.80
CA LEU A 43 -3.50 15.49 -3.93
C LEU A 43 -3.45 16.52 -5.05
N GLN A 44 -4.03 16.14 -6.18
CA GLN A 44 -3.90 16.85 -7.45
C GLN A 44 -5.08 17.80 -7.65
N HIS A 45 -4.83 18.94 -8.28
CA HIS A 45 -5.91 19.83 -8.71
C HIS A 45 -6.73 19.16 -9.82
N TRP A 46 -8.05 19.40 -9.84
CA TRP A 46 -8.97 18.72 -10.76
C TRP A 46 -8.67 19.01 -12.24
N HIS A 47 -8.32 20.26 -12.55
CA HIS A 47 -8.01 20.73 -13.90
C HIS A 47 -6.56 20.42 -14.32
N ASP A 48 -5.57 20.88 -13.53
CA ASP A 48 -4.14 20.64 -13.78
C ASP A 48 -3.56 19.69 -12.72
N PRO A 49 -3.31 18.40 -13.07
CA PRO A 49 -2.87 17.41 -12.10
C PRO A 49 -1.42 17.62 -11.62
N THR A 50 -0.66 18.56 -12.21
CA THR A 50 0.71 18.88 -11.76
C THR A 50 0.72 19.78 -10.52
N ILE A 51 -0.42 20.36 -10.17
CA ILE A 51 -0.58 21.23 -9.01
C ILE A 51 -0.90 20.40 -7.76
N SER A 52 -0.07 20.54 -6.71
CA SER A 52 -0.32 19.95 -5.38
C SER A 52 -1.29 20.83 -4.57
N VAL A 53 -2.54 20.39 -4.44
CA VAL A 53 -3.55 21.04 -3.59
C VAL A 53 -3.14 20.97 -2.13
N MET A 54 -2.51 19.86 -1.72
CA MET A 54 -1.99 19.71 -0.37
C MET A 54 -0.94 20.78 -0.06
N ALA A 55 0.03 21.00 -0.96
CA ALA A 55 1.04 22.03 -0.76
C ALA A 55 0.45 23.45 -0.73
N GLN A 56 -0.60 23.72 -1.51
CA GLN A 56 -1.31 25.00 -1.47
C GLN A 56 -2.00 25.24 -0.13
N ALA A 57 -2.63 24.20 0.44
CA ALA A 57 -3.37 24.31 1.70
C ALA A 57 -2.46 24.35 2.94
N GLU A 58 -1.45 23.47 2.98
CA GLU A 58 -0.61 23.24 4.17
C GLU A 58 0.71 24.02 4.12
N GLY A 59 1.11 24.51 2.94
CA GLY A 59 2.42 25.13 2.73
C GLY A 59 3.56 24.12 2.90
N ARG A 60 4.27 24.18 4.03
CA ARG A 60 5.44 23.33 4.30
C ARG A 60 5.04 21.95 4.78
N THR A 61 4.85 21.03 3.83
CA THR A 61 4.45 19.63 4.08
C THR A 61 5.49 18.83 4.86
N GLU A 62 6.74 19.30 4.91
CA GLU A 62 7.86 18.69 5.65
C GLU A 62 7.61 18.50 7.15
N THR A 63 6.76 19.37 7.73
CA THR A 63 6.43 19.35 9.16
C THR A 63 5.21 18.52 9.49
N LEU A 64 4.48 18.04 8.48
CA LEU A 64 3.28 17.26 8.67
C LEU A 64 3.62 15.91 9.32
N GLN A 65 2.79 15.52 10.28
CA GLN A 65 2.91 14.25 10.97
C GLN A 65 1.54 13.80 11.48
N VAL A 66 1.37 12.49 11.59
CA VAL A 66 0.17 11.91 12.19
C VAL A 66 0.25 12.11 13.71
N THR A 67 -0.59 12.99 14.22
CA THR A 67 -0.76 13.26 15.66
C THR A 67 -1.93 12.49 16.26
N ARG A 68 -2.98 12.23 15.45
CA ARG A 68 -4.18 11.52 15.88
C ARG A 68 -4.23 10.12 15.27
N TRP A 69 -4.11 9.11 16.12
CA TRP A 69 -4.15 7.71 15.72
C TRP A 69 -5.55 7.14 15.94
N GLY A 70 -6.05 6.36 14.97
CA GLY A 70 -7.32 5.65 15.11
C GLY A 70 -7.23 4.50 16.13
N PRO A 71 -8.38 3.94 16.56
CA PRO A 71 -8.42 2.87 17.57
C PRO A 71 -7.50 1.68 17.25
N LEU A 72 -7.44 1.28 15.97
CA LEU A 72 -6.60 0.18 15.49
C LEU A 72 -5.09 0.44 15.68
N PHE A 73 -4.68 1.70 15.68
CA PHE A 73 -3.26 2.08 15.77
C PHE A 73 -2.88 2.65 17.14
N ASN A 74 -3.85 2.89 18.03
CA ASN A 74 -3.60 3.50 19.33
C ASN A 74 -2.72 2.63 20.23
N ALA A 75 -2.92 1.31 20.19
CA ALA A 75 -2.14 0.35 20.98
C ALA A 75 -0.72 0.13 20.45
N LEU A 76 -0.36 0.67 19.27
CA LEU A 76 0.97 0.44 18.71
C LEU A 76 2.07 1.07 19.58
N PRO A 77 3.23 0.39 19.71
CA PRO A 77 4.40 0.95 20.38
C PRO A 77 4.80 2.30 19.78
N ARG A 78 5.34 3.18 20.62
CA ARG A 78 5.81 4.51 20.20
C ARG A 78 6.85 4.43 19.08
N GLN A 79 7.74 3.44 19.13
CA GLN A 79 8.74 3.22 18.09
C GLN A 79 8.11 2.85 16.74
N THR A 80 7.08 2.00 16.74
CA THR A 80 6.34 1.65 15.51
C THR A 80 5.65 2.88 14.92
N LYS A 81 4.99 3.69 15.75
CA LYS A 81 4.37 4.96 15.31
C LYS A 81 5.40 5.95 14.75
N ALA A 82 6.58 6.02 15.36
CA ALA A 82 7.67 6.87 14.88
C ALA A 82 8.17 6.40 13.49
N ARG A 83 8.34 5.09 13.29
CA ARG A 83 8.70 4.52 11.98
C ARG A 83 7.64 4.82 10.92
N ILE A 84 6.36 4.58 11.23
CA ILE A 84 5.25 4.90 10.30
C ILE A 84 5.28 6.38 9.92
N ASN A 85 5.45 7.29 10.90
CA ASN A 85 5.55 8.73 10.62
C ASN A 85 6.76 9.07 9.76
N GLN A 86 7.91 8.42 9.93
CA GLN A 86 9.08 8.61 9.07
C GLN A 86 8.78 8.19 7.62
N GLU A 87 8.13 7.05 7.43
CA GLU A 87 7.74 6.57 6.10
C GLU A 87 6.72 7.50 5.43
N ILE A 88 5.71 7.99 6.17
CA ILE A 88 4.75 8.99 5.69
C ILE A 88 5.47 10.28 5.28
N ARG A 89 6.36 10.81 6.13
CA ARG A 89 7.12 12.03 5.82
C ARG A 89 7.95 11.88 4.56
N TRP A 90 8.54 10.71 4.32
CA TRP A 90 9.27 10.47 3.09
C TRP A 90 8.36 10.68 1.86
N PHE A 91 7.13 10.16 1.87
CA PHE A 91 6.20 10.35 0.76
C PHE A 91 5.82 11.82 0.59
N LEU A 92 5.57 12.54 1.69
CA LEU A 92 5.23 13.97 1.64
C LEU A 92 6.39 14.83 1.11
N GLN A 93 7.63 14.52 1.50
CA GLN A 93 8.82 15.28 1.09
C GLN A 93 9.28 14.95 -0.34
N ASN A 94 8.97 13.75 -0.83
CA ASN A 94 9.36 13.30 -2.17
C ASN A 94 8.17 13.29 -3.14
N GLU A 95 7.17 14.12 -2.88
CA GLU A 95 6.03 14.30 -3.79
C GLU A 95 6.51 14.55 -5.23
N GLY A 96 5.90 13.84 -6.18
CA GLY A 96 6.33 13.86 -7.57
C GLY A 96 7.59 13.04 -7.91
N ARG A 97 8.11 12.25 -6.96
CA ARG A 97 9.31 11.42 -7.14
C ARG A 97 9.18 10.04 -6.49
N HIS A 98 7.98 9.46 -6.48
CA HIS A 98 7.74 8.18 -5.80
C HIS A 98 8.06 6.96 -6.66
N ASP A 99 8.21 7.13 -7.98
CA ASP A 99 8.23 6.03 -8.94
C ASP A 99 9.26 4.94 -8.63
N ALA A 100 10.52 5.33 -8.36
CA ALA A 100 11.58 4.37 -8.06
C ALA A 100 11.25 3.50 -6.83
N ARG A 101 10.78 4.12 -5.73
CA ARG A 101 10.43 3.40 -4.50
C ARG A 101 9.20 2.52 -4.68
N MET A 102 8.20 3.00 -5.42
CA MET A 102 6.99 2.22 -5.70
C MET A 102 7.32 1.01 -6.58
N ASN A 103 8.13 1.18 -7.62
CA ASN A 103 8.53 0.09 -8.52
C ASN A 103 9.48 -0.92 -7.87
N GLU A 104 10.24 -0.52 -6.85
CA GLU A 104 11.02 -1.43 -6.02
C GLU A 104 10.13 -2.29 -5.11
N MET A 105 9.11 -1.66 -4.50
CA MET A 105 8.27 -2.30 -3.49
C MET A 105 7.14 -3.15 -4.08
N MET A 106 6.59 -2.74 -5.22
CA MET A 106 5.37 -3.32 -5.77
C MET A 106 5.37 -3.38 -7.30
N SER A 107 4.49 -4.24 -7.80
CA SER A 107 4.20 -4.41 -9.22
C SER A 107 2.69 -4.36 -9.44
N VAL A 108 2.29 -4.06 -10.67
CA VAL A 108 0.89 -4.11 -11.08
C VAL A 108 0.77 -5.13 -12.20
N ALA A 109 -0.10 -6.11 -12.01
CA ALA A 109 -0.37 -7.16 -12.98
C ALA A 109 -1.85 -7.53 -12.98
N ILE A 110 -2.30 -8.21 -14.03
CA ILE A 110 -3.63 -8.82 -14.09
C ILE A 110 -3.49 -10.29 -13.67
N PRO A 111 -4.19 -10.76 -12.62
CA PRO A 111 -4.19 -12.17 -12.25
C PRO A 111 -4.72 -13.03 -13.40
N LEU A 112 -4.04 -14.13 -13.71
CA LEU A 112 -4.48 -15.10 -14.74
C LEU A 112 -5.29 -16.25 -14.17
N ASP A 113 -5.23 -16.44 -12.85
CA ASP A 113 -5.86 -17.49 -12.07
C ASP A 113 -7.17 -17.01 -11.42
N ASP A 114 -7.99 -16.28 -12.18
CA ASP A 114 -9.29 -15.79 -11.71
C ASP A 114 -10.35 -16.91 -11.76
N ARG A 115 -10.25 -17.88 -10.84
CA ARG A 115 -11.36 -18.82 -10.55
C ARG A 115 -12.63 -18.10 -10.08
N ASP A 116 -12.48 -16.89 -9.56
CA ASP A 116 -13.53 -16.05 -9.00
C ASP A 116 -13.97 -14.88 -9.93
N GLY A 117 -13.54 -14.89 -11.20
CA GLY A 117 -13.87 -13.87 -12.20
C GLY A 117 -12.91 -12.68 -12.25
N TYR A 118 -12.93 -11.97 -13.39
CA TYR A 118 -11.97 -10.90 -13.75
C TYR A 118 -11.92 -9.75 -12.74
N ARG A 119 -10.77 -9.53 -12.10
CA ARG A 119 -10.56 -8.46 -11.10
C ARG A 119 -9.85 -7.21 -11.62
N GLY A 120 -9.39 -7.22 -12.87
CA GLY A 120 -8.60 -6.14 -13.45
C GLY A 120 -7.19 -6.03 -12.85
N ARG A 121 -6.56 -4.86 -13.00
CA ARG A 121 -5.18 -4.62 -12.53
C ARG A 121 -5.12 -4.67 -11.00
N THR A 122 -4.23 -5.51 -10.50
CA THR A 122 -4.02 -5.74 -9.06
C THR A 122 -2.58 -5.38 -8.68
N VAL A 123 -2.40 -4.82 -7.48
CA VAL A 123 -1.08 -4.50 -6.92
C VAL A 123 -0.54 -5.71 -6.16
N TYR A 124 0.70 -6.09 -6.45
CA TYR A 124 1.44 -7.17 -5.78
C TYR A 124 2.72 -6.62 -5.15
N ALA A 125 3.08 -7.11 -3.98
CA ALA A 125 4.38 -6.83 -3.40
C ALA A 125 5.49 -7.53 -4.21
N ARG A 126 6.59 -6.83 -4.50
CA ARG A 126 7.80 -7.41 -5.12
C ARG A 126 8.80 -7.93 -4.09
N THR A 127 8.68 -7.45 -2.84
CA THR A 127 9.52 -7.80 -1.71
C THR A 127 8.66 -8.17 -0.52
N ASP A 128 9.24 -8.84 0.47
CA ASP A 128 8.61 -9.01 1.77
C ASP A 128 8.38 -7.64 2.43
N LEU A 129 7.17 -7.44 2.92
CA LEU A 129 6.76 -6.20 3.57
C LEU A 129 6.55 -6.45 5.05
N ALA A 130 7.34 -5.76 5.89
CA ALA A 130 7.13 -5.81 7.32
C ALA A 130 5.74 -5.28 7.68
N ALA A 131 5.16 -5.75 8.79
CA ALA A 131 3.90 -5.21 9.30
C ALA A 131 3.99 -3.69 9.47
N PHE A 132 2.91 -2.99 9.13
CA PHE A 132 2.82 -1.52 9.18
C PHE A 132 3.77 -0.76 8.24
N THR A 133 4.31 -1.41 7.21
CA THR A 133 4.98 -0.70 6.11
C THR A 133 3.97 0.18 5.38
N VAL A 134 4.34 1.44 5.16
CA VAL A 134 3.52 2.42 4.43
C VAL A 134 3.75 2.20 2.95
N LEU A 135 2.73 1.68 2.26
CA LEU A 135 2.82 1.34 0.84
C LEU A 135 2.82 2.56 -0.07
N GLY A 136 2.28 3.68 0.41
CA GLY A 136 2.19 4.92 -0.35
C GLY A 136 0.86 5.62 -0.13
N PRO A 137 0.74 6.86 -0.60
CA PRO A 137 -0.48 7.62 -0.53
C PRO A 137 -1.50 7.12 -1.56
N TYR A 138 -2.78 7.17 -1.20
CA TYR A 138 -3.85 7.09 -2.20
C TYR A 138 -3.91 8.43 -2.94
N SER A 139 -3.30 8.46 -4.13
CA SER A 139 -3.12 9.70 -4.89
C SER A 139 -4.22 9.88 -5.92
N GLY A 140 -4.60 11.12 -6.18
CA GLY A 140 -5.63 11.42 -7.16
C GLY A 140 -6.04 12.88 -7.19
N ARG A 141 -7.02 13.16 -8.05
CA ARG A 141 -7.59 14.51 -8.18
C ARG A 141 -8.60 14.76 -7.07
N LEU A 142 -8.45 15.90 -6.40
CA LEU A 142 -9.50 16.43 -5.54
C LEU A 142 -10.58 17.02 -6.44
N LEU A 143 -11.76 16.42 -6.44
CA LEU A 143 -12.92 16.94 -7.17
C LEU A 143 -13.57 18.02 -6.31
N ASP A 144 -13.81 19.20 -6.90
CA ASP A 144 -14.70 20.18 -6.29
C ASP A 144 -16.12 19.58 -6.33
N SER A 145 -16.76 19.51 -5.16
CA SER A 145 -18.20 19.24 -5.09
C SER A 145 -18.92 20.51 -5.54
N GLU A 146 -19.63 20.44 -6.68
CA GLU A 146 -20.59 21.46 -7.12
C GLU A 146 -21.70 21.71 -6.08
#